data_AF-A0AAW6ZAV3-F1
#
_entry.id   AF-A0AAW6ZAV3-F1
#
_cell.length_a   1.000
_cell.length_b   1.000
_cell.length_c   1.000
_cell.angle_alpha   90.00
_cell.angle_beta   90.00
_cell.angle_gamma   90.00
#
_symmetry.space_group_name_H-M   'P 1'
#
loop_
_entity.id
_entity.type
_entity.pdbx_description
1 polymer ?
#
loop_
_entity_poly.entity_id
_entity_poly.type
_entity_poly.pdbx_seq_one_letter_code
_entity_poly.pdbx_strand_id
1 'polypeptide(L)'
;MFIYPSLAVSADGGAQPVTEQQVLRLTEIYVTQHYGEQTAQAQKPYRVKKGGEHWVISGKPPKALGGNFRAVIGANGQLEEITHSK
;
A
#
# COMPACT_ATOMS: atom_id res chain seq x y z
N MET A 1 0.71 22.20 9.48
CA MET A 1 -0.46 21.39 9.90
C MET A 1 -1.18 20.96 8.64
N PHE A 2 -0.98 19.71 8.20
CA PHE A 2 -1.63 19.19 7.00
C PHE A 2 -2.92 18.50 7.43
N ILE A 3 -4.05 19.05 7.02
CA ILE A 3 -5.38 18.49 7.28
C ILE A 3 -5.69 17.55 6.11
N TYR A 4 -5.78 16.25 6.40
CA TYR A 4 -6.19 15.24 5.44
C TYR A 4 -7.73 15.27 5.33
N PRO A 5 -8.31 15.30 4.12
CA PRO A 5 -9.75 15.07 3.97
C PRO A 5 -10.04 13.61 4.29
N SER A 6 -10.63 13.38 5.46
CA SER A 6 -11.23 12.10 5.83
C SER A 6 -12.29 11.75 4.78
N LEU A 7 -12.04 10.67 4.02
CA LEU A 7 -13.08 10.05 3.20
C LEU A 7 -14.20 9.63 4.15
N ALA A 8 -15.35 10.29 4.02
CA ALA A 8 -16.49 10.14 4.91
C ALA A 8 -16.88 8.66 5.04
N VAL A 9 -16.66 8.13 6.24
CA VAL A 9 -17.17 6.86 6.72
C VAL A 9 -18.68 7.03 6.91
N SER A 10 -19.45 6.34 6.07
CA SER A 10 -20.89 6.16 6.29
C SER A 10 -21.11 5.53 7.67
N ALA A 11 -22.08 6.09 8.40
CA ALA A 11 -22.47 5.70 9.74
C ALA A 11 -23.11 4.31 9.75
N ASP A 12 -22.27 3.29 9.85
CA ASP A 12 -22.58 2.01 10.49
C ASP A 12 -21.27 1.54 11.13
N GLY A 13 -21.30 1.14 12.39
CA GLY A 13 -20.15 1.04 13.30
C GLY A 13 -19.08 -0.03 13.01
N GLY A 14 -18.79 -0.32 11.75
CA GLY A 14 -17.62 -1.08 11.32
C GLY A 14 -17.15 -0.52 9.98
N ALA A 15 -15.96 0.10 9.95
CA ALA A 15 -15.36 0.53 8.69
C ALA A 15 -15.29 -0.68 7.75
N GLN A 16 -15.96 -0.59 6.58
CA GLN A 16 -15.93 -1.69 5.61
C GLN A 16 -14.48 -1.96 5.19
N PRO A 17 -14.07 -3.24 5.09
CA PRO A 17 -12.71 -3.58 4.73
C PRO A 17 -12.39 -3.04 3.34
N VAL A 18 -11.20 -2.47 3.17
CA VAL A 18 -10.74 -1.93 1.90
C VAL A 18 -10.71 -3.01 0.82
N THR A 19 -11.17 -2.65 -0.38
CA THR A 19 -11.15 -3.51 -1.55
C THR A 19 -9.74 -3.57 -2.16
N GLU A 20 -9.46 -4.59 -2.97
CA GLU A 20 -8.17 -4.71 -3.66
C GLU A 20 -7.83 -3.47 -4.50
N GLN A 21 -8.82 -2.88 -5.18
CA GLN A 21 -8.62 -1.65 -5.96
C GLN A 21 -8.28 -0.44 -5.09
N GLN A 22 -8.82 -0.36 -3.87
CA GLN A 22 -8.43 0.67 -2.90
C GLN A 22 -7.01 0.43 -2.37
N VAL A 23 -6.68 -0.82 -2.06
CA VAL A 23 -5.35 -1.24 -1.60
C VAL A 23 -4.27 -0.93 -2.63
N LEU A 24 -4.54 -1.15 -3.92
CA LEU A 24 -3.61 -0.79 -5.00
C LEU A 24 -3.34 0.72 -5.05
N ARG A 25 -4.39 1.55 -4.94
CA ARG A 25 -4.25 3.01 -4.90
C ARG A 25 -3.49 3.48 -3.66
N LEU A 26 -3.81 2.92 -2.50
CA LEU A 26 -3.10 3.19 -1.25
C LEU A 26 -1.62 2.79 -1.35
N THR A 27 -1.33 1.64 -1.95
CA THR A 27 0.05 1.19 -2.20
C THR A 27 0.81 2.20 -3.06
N GLU A 28 0.21 2.69 -4.15
CA GLU A 28 0.87 3.73 -4.98
C GLU A 28 1.19 4.99 -4.18
N ILE A 29 0.25 5.45 -3.35
CA ILE A 29 0.45 6.62 -2.48
C ILE A 29 1.60 6.35 -1.49
N TYR A 30 1.55 5.25 -0.75
CA TYR A 30 2.55 4.94 0.28
C TYR A 30 3.94 4.70 -0.32
N VAL A 31 4.06 3.90 -1.39
CA VAL A 31 5.36 3.63 -2.02
C VAL A 31 5.95 4.91 -2.62
N THR A 32 5.12 5.78 -3.22
CA THR A 32 5.58 7.07 -3.75
C THR A 32 6.04 8.00 -2.62
N GLN A 33 5.31 8.06 -1.51
CA GLN A 33 5.68 8.87 -0.35
C GLN A 33 6.96 8.38 0.32
N HIS A 34 7.18 7.07 0.42
CA HIS A 34 8.33 6.49 1.11
C HIS A 34 9.59 6.39 0.23
N TYR A 35 9.45 6.07 -1.06
CA TYR A 35 10.58 5.75 -1.94
C TYR A 35 10.64 6.58 -3.23
N GLY A 36 9.70 7.50 -3.42
CA GLY A 36 9.61 8.34 -4.61
C GLY A 36 8.88 7.67 -5.78
N GLU A 37 8.39 8.50 -6.70
CA GLU A 37 7.58 8.08 -7.85
C GLU A 37 8.35 7.13 -8.78
N GLN A 38 9.64 7.40 -9.02
CA GLN A 38 10.46 6.55 -9.89
C GLN A 38 10.53 5.12 -9.36
N THR A 39 10.71 4.94 -8.05
CA THR A 39 10.74 3.62 -7.41
C THR A 39 9.37 2.94 -7.49
N ALA A 40 8.30 3.69 -7.24
CA ALA A 40 6.93 3.17 -7.33
C ALA A 40 6.62 2.63 -8.73
N GLN A 41 6.94 3.39 -9.78
CA GLN A 41 6.71 2.96 -11.16
C GLN A 41 7.62 1.79 -11.56
N ALA A 42 8.89 1.79 -11.15
CA ALA A 42 9.84 0.72 -11.48
C ALA A 42 9.47 -0.65 -10.89
N GLN A 43 8.80 -0.65 -9.73
CA GLN A 43 8.38 -1.85 -9.01
C GLN A 43 7.02 -2.39 -9.51
N LYS A 44 6.40 -1.81 -10.54
CA LYS A 44 5.15 -2.33 -11.13
C LYS A 44 5.39 -3.55 -12.05
N PRO A 45 4.39 -4.42 -12.23
CA PRO A 45 3.12 -4.46 -11.50
C PRO A 45 3.30 -4.96 -10.07
N TYR A 46 2.50 -4.44 -9.15
CA TYR A 46 2.48 -4.91 -7.77
C TYR A 46 1.81 -6.27 -7.65
N ARG A 47 2.30 -7.09 -6.72
CA ARG A 47 1.69 -8.36 -6.34
C ARG A 47 0.95 -8.15 -5.04
N VAL A 48 -0.36 -8.31 -5.08
CA VAL A 48 -1.24 -8.17 -3.92
C VAL A 48 -1.70 -9.56 -3.46
N LYS A 49 -1.64 -9.81 -2.15
CA LYS A 49 -2.17 -11.02 -1.52
C LYS A 49 -2.96 -10.64 -0.28
N LYS A 50 -4.18 -11.16 -0.16
CA LYS A 50 -4.98 -11.03 1.06
C LYS A 50 -4.59 -12.13 2.05
N GLY A 51 -4.23 -11.76 3.27
CA GLY A 51 -3.90 -12.67 4.36
C GLY A 51 -4.72 -12.31 5.60
N GLY A 52 -5.86 -12.99 5.80
CA GLY A 52 -6.81 -12.65 6.86
C GLY A 52 -7.40 -11.26 6.67
N GLU A 53 -7.22 -10.40 7.66
CA GLU A 53 -7.69 -9.00 7.67
C GLU A 53 -6.70 -8.02 7.04
N HIS A 54 -5.52 -8.49 6.63
CA HIS A 54 -4.47 -7.63 6.07
C HIS A 54 -4.21 -7.93 4.60
N TRP A 55 -3.71 -6.93 3.91
CA TRP A 55 -3.24 -7.01 2.53
C TRP A 55 -1.73 -6.90 2.52
N VAL A 56 -1.06 -7.89 1.94
CA VAL A 56 0.39 -7.89 1.73
C VAL A 56 0.67 -7.55 0.28
N ILE A 57 1.42 -6.49 0.06
CA ILE A 57 1.77 -6.00 -1.25
C ILE A 57 3.28 -6.03 -1.41
N SER A 58 3.73 -6.50 -2.56
CA SER A 58 5.15 -6.50 -2.90
C SER A 58 5.35 -5.98 -4.31
N GLY A 59 6.47 -5.29 -4.50
CA GLY A 59 6.92 -4.86 -5.81
C GLY A 59 7.36 -6.03 -6.67
N LYS A 60 7.49 -5.75 -7.97
CA LYS A 60 8.25 -6.60 -8.88
C LYS A 60 9.74 -6.35 -8.61
N PRO A 61 10.52 -7.40 -8.30
CA PRO A 61 11.96 -7.27 -8.12
C PRO A 61 12.59 -6.59 -9.34
N PRO A 62 13.46 -5.58 -9.15
CA PRO A 62 14.16 -4.95 -10.26
C PRO A 62 15.10 -5.98 -10.92
N LYS A 63 15.38 -5.80 -12.22
CA LYS A 63 16.33 -6.64 -12.96
C LYS A 63 17.80 -6.36 -12.60
N ALA A 64 18.08 -5.20 -11.99
CA ALA A 64 19.39 -4.76 -11.52
C ALA A 64 19.45 -4.79 -9.98
N LEU A 65 20.61 -4.51 -9.40
CA LEU A 65 20.77 -4.36 -7.94
C LEU A 65 19.75 -3.35 -7.40
N GLY A 66 18.92 -3.81 -6.47
CA GLY A 66 17.86 -3.05 -5.84
C GLY A 66 16.92 -4.00 -5.14
N GLY A 67 16.59 -3.71 -3.89
CA GLY A 67 15.65 -4.55 -3.16
C GLY A 67 14.23 -4.46 -3.69
N ASN A 68 13.42 -5.40 -3.23
CA ASN A 68 11.98 -5.35 -3.35
C ASN A 68 11.38 -4.63 -2.13
N PHE A 69 10.29 -3.90 -2.33
CA PHE A 69 9.49 -3.42 -1.22
C PHE A 69 8.46 -4.46 -0.78
N ARG A 70 8.10 -4.40 0.50
CA ARG A 70 6.95 -5.10 1.07
C ARG A 70 6.15 -4.10 1.89
N ALA A 71 4.85 -4.00 1.61
CA ALA A 71 3.91 -3.19 2.36
C ALA A 71 2.80 -4.09 2.94
N VAL A 72 2.33 -3.76 4.13
CA VAL A 72 1.17 -4.38 4.77
C VAL A 72 0.13 -3.31 5.04
N ILE A 73 -1.08 -3.50 4.51
CA ILE A 73 -2.20 -2.57 4.64
C ILE A 73 -3.33 -3.28 5.39
N GLY A 74 -3.79 -2.69 6.48
CA GLY A 74 -4.88 -3.21 7.30
C GLY A 74 -6.24 -3.16 6.62
N ALA A 75 -7.24 -3.83 7.21
CA ALA A 75 -8.61 -3.84 6.70
C ALA A 75 -9.20 -2.42 6.57
N ASN A 76 -8.79 -1.49 7.43
CA ASN A 76 -9.21 -0.08 7.39
C ASN A 76 -8.43 0.77 6.37
N GLY A 77 -7.48 0.20 5.62
CA GLY A 77 -6.64 0.92 4.67
C GLY A 77 -5.42 1.60 5.29
N GLN A 78 -5.15 1.41 6.58
CA GLN A 78 -3.96 1.97 7.23
C GLN A 78 -2.72 1.18 6.85
N LEU A 79 -1.62 1.88 6.58
CA LEU A 79 -0.30 1.25 6.42
C LEU A 79 0.18 0.75 7.78
N GLU A 80 0.34 -0.55 7.93
CA GLU A 80 0.83 -1.20 9.15
C GLU A 80 2.34 -1.43 9.10
N GLU A 81 2.87 -1.76 7.92
CA GLU A 81 4.29 -1.99 7.71
C GLU A 81 4.69 -1.58 6.29
N ILE A 82 5.88 -0.98 6.16
CA ILE A 82 6.56 -0.87 4.86
C ILE A 82 8.07 -1.07 5.03
N THR A 83 8.62 -1.96 4.22
CA THR A 83 10.05 -2.29 4.22
C THR A 83 10.58 -2.31 2.79
N HIS A 84 11.87 -2.01 2.65
CA HIS A 84 12.60 -2.12 1.39
C HIS A 84 13.87 -2.91 1.66
N SER A 85 14.08 -4.00 0.93
CA SER A 85 15.35 -4.74 0.98
C SER A 85 16.47 -3.93 0.30
N LYS A 86 17.73 -4.26 0.55
CA LYS A 86 18.87 -3.69 -0.19
C LYS A 86 19.45 -4.75 -1.11
#